data_AF-H1BFQ4-F1
#
_entry.id   AF-H1BFQ4-F1
#
_cell.length_a   1.000
_cell.length_b   1.000
_cell.length_c   1.000
_cell.angle_alpha   90.00
_cell.angle_beta   90.00
_cell.angle_gamma   90.00
#
_symmetry.space_group_name_H-M   'P 1'
#
loop_
_entity.id
_entity.type
_entity.pdbx_description
1 polymer ?
#
loop_
_entity_poly.entity_id
_entity_poly.type
_entity_poly.pdbx_seq_one_letter_code
_entity_poly.pdbx_strand_id
1 'polypeptide(L)'
;MVNYEEKVFHPNLGICDVTGIDKKEKRMVITAADGSTCSIPFESLPRVGVRNLMESDEADLIMKKLFTPKQESSLPASLTLMQIQQSIVDYKLEQQVQLLIGLLYWKYAEGKKGIRYQECLSRIEGVLCEELSFVLDLSKDLLVERLEDCYRSMA
;
A
#
# COMPACT_ATOMS: atom_id res chain seq x y z
N MET A 1 29.89 -9.76 -2.50
CA MET A 1 28.71 -10.59 -2.80
C MET A 1 27.50 -9.71 -2.68
N VAL A 2 26.64 -9.66 -3.69
CA VAL A 2 25.33 -8.98 -3.59
C VAL A 2 24.39 -10.02 -2.98
N ASN A 3 23.77 -9.73 -1.84
CA ASN A 3 22.77 -10.62 -1.26
C ASN A 3 21.54 -10.59 -2.16
N TYR A 4 21.19 -11.73 -2.75
CA TYR A 4 20.01 -11.93 -3.61
C TYR A 4 18.72 -12.11 -2.79
N GLU A 5 18.70 -11.62 -1.54
CA GLU A 5 17.57 -11.72 -0.61
C GLU A 5 16.90 -10.36 -0.36
N GLU A 6 17.30 -9.32 -1.09
CA GLU A 6 16.74 -7.99 -0.94
C GLU A 6 15.33 -7.96 -1.55
N LYS A 7 14.34 -7.61 -0.72
CA LYS A 7 12.96 -7.41 -1.13
C LYS A 7 12.67 -5.93 -1.26
N VAL A 8 11.88 -5.59 -2.27
CA VAL A 8 11.45 -4.23 -2.54
C VAL A 8 9.94 -4.17 -2.67
N PHE A 9 9.39 -3.00 -2.40
CA PHE A 9 8.00 -2.71 -2.67
C PHE A 9 7.84 -2.23 -4.12
N HIS A 10 6.88 -2.83 -4.83
CA HIS A 10 6.41 -2.36 -6.13
C HIS A 10 4.91 -2.07 -6.05
N PRO A 11 4.45 -0.87 -6.41
CA PRO A 11 3.10 -0.43 -6.04
C PRO A 11 1.95 -1.13 -6.76
N ASN A 12 2.23 -1.81 -7.87
CA ASN A 12 1.22 -2.62 -8.58
C ASN A 12 1.41 -4.13 -8.39
N LEU A 13 2.55 -4.55 -7.83
CA LEU A 13 2.92 -5.97 -7.73
C LEU A 13 3.09 -6.43 -6.27
N GLY A 14 3.02 -5.51 -5.30
CA GLY A 14 3.26 -5.81 -3.90
C GLY A 14 4.74 -5.97 -3.61
N ILE A 15 5.09 -7.00 -2.85
CA ILE A 15 6.46 -7.29 -2.43
C ILE A 15 7.14 -8.14 -3.50
N CYS A 16 8.29 -7.67 -3.99
CA CYS A 16 9.05 -8.35 -5.02
C CYS A 16 10.47 -8.69 -4.55
N ASP A 17 10.99 -9.80 -5.04
CA ASP A 17 12.40 -10.19 -4.87
C ASP A 17 13.28 -9.49 -5.91
N VAL A 18 14.43 -8.96 -5.48
CA VAL A 18 15.45 -8.45 -6.40
C VAL A 18 16.27 -9.64 -6.92
N THR A 19 15.92 -10.11 -8.11
CA THR A 19 16.53 -11.31 -8.72
C THR A 19 17.72 -10.99 -9.62
N GLY A 20 17.95 -9.72 -9.97
CA GLY A 20 19.09 -9.34 -10.79
C GLY A 20 19.43 -7.85 -10.76
N ILE A 21 20.70 -7.55 -10.96
CA ILE A 21 21.23 -6.19 -11.12
C ILE A 21 22.13 -6.18 -12.36
N ASP A 22 21.65 -5.55 -13.43
CA ASP A 22 22.47 -5.29 -14.61
C ASP A 22 23.20 -3.96 -14.42
N LYS A 23 24.49 -4.05 -14.06
CA LYS A 23 25.34 -2.88 -13.85
C LYS A 23 25.70 -2.15 -15.14
N LYS A 24 25.71 -2.86 -16.28
CA LYS A 24 26.09 -2.28 -17.58
C LYS A 24 24.93 -1.42 -18.10
N GLU A 25 23.73 -1.98 -18.11
CA GLU A 25 22.53 -1.30 -18.58
C GLU A 25 21.86 -0.46 -17.47
N LYS A 26 22.40 -0.49 -16.24
CA LYS A 26 21.91 0.24 -15.07
C LYS A 26 20.44 -0.09 -14.74
N ARG A 27 20.13 -1.39 -14.64
CA ARG A 27 18.76 -1.89 -14.42
C ARG A 27 18.70 -2.84 -13.24
N MET A 28 17.56 -2.83 -12.56
CA MET A 28 17.16 -3.83 -11.58
C MET A 28 16.16 -4.79 -12.20
N VAL A 29 16.28 -6.07 -11.91
CA VAL A 29 15.28 -7.09 -12.23
C VAL A 29 14.62 -7.51 -10.94
N ILE A 30 13.29 -7.41 -10.91
CA ILE A 30 12.47 -7.84 -9.79
C ILE A 30 11.52 -8.94 -10.23
N THR A 31 11.17 -9.81 -9.30
CA THR A 31 10.23 -10.92 -9.49
C THR A 31 9.13 -10.84 -8.44
N ALA A 32 7.88 -10.79 -8.86
CA ALA A 32 6.72 -10.78 -7.97
C ALA A 32 6.36 -12.21 -7.53
N ALA A 33 5.48 -12.32 -6.53
CA ALA A 33 5.06 -13.61 -5.97
C ALA A 33 4.37 -14.54 -6.99
N ASP A 34 3.73 -13.97 -8.03
CA ASP A 34 3.10 -14.73 -9.12
C ASP A 34 4.12 -15.23 -10.18
N GLY A 35 5.41 -14.99 -9.96
CA GLY A 35 6.49 -15.34 -10.87
C GLY A 35 6.71 -14.35 -12.02
N SER A 36 5.90 -13.29 -12.12
CA SER A 36 6.10 -12.25 -13.13
C SER A 36 7.39 -11.48 -12.86
N THR A 37 8.11 -11.13 -13.92
CA THR A 37 9.40 -10.43 -13.84
C THR A 37 9.33 -9.07 -14.50
N CYS A 38 9.91 -8.05 -13.87
CA CYS A 38 10.04 -6.72 -14.43
C CYS A 38 11.50 -6.25 -14.40
N SER A 39 11.95 -5.57 -15.46
CA SER A 39 13.28 -4.96 -15.53
C SER A 39 13.17 -3.44 -15.62
N ILE A 40 13.66 -2.74 -14.59
CA ILE A 40 13.43 -1.31 -14.39
C ILE A 40 14.79 -0.57 -14.36
N PRO A 41 14.99 0.49 -15.16
CA PRO A 41 16.16 1.35 -15.06
C PRO A 41 16.26 2.01 -13.68
N PHE A 42 17.47 2.12 -13.10
CA PHE A 42 17.65 2.71 -11.76
C PHE A 42 17.10 4.14 -11.66
N GLU A 43 17.26 4.94 -12.72
CA GLU A 43 16.75 6.31 -12.78
C GLU A 43 15.21 6.41 -12.75
N SER A 44 14.53 5.32 -13.10
CA SER A 44 13.08 5.25 -13.15
C SER A 44 12.48 4.74 -11.84
N LEU A 45 13.26 4.10 -10.96
CA LEU A 45 12.75 3.48 -9.72
C LEU A 45 11.87 4.44 -8.89
N PRO A 46 12.31 5.68 -8.57
CA PRO A 46 11.48 6.60 -7.79
C PRO A 46 10.24 7.05 -8.56
N ARG A 47 10.31 7.12 -9.89
CA ARG A 47 9.19 7.58 -10.75
C ARG A 47 8.09 6.53 -10.88
N VAL A 48 8.46 5.25 -10.80
CA VAL A 48 7.51 4.13 -10.81
C VAL A 48 7.10 3.68 -9.41
N GLY A 49 7.57 4.37 -8.37
CA GLY A 49 7.23 4.09 -6.97
C GLY A 49 7.90 2.85 -6.38
N VAL A 50 8.91 2.29 -7.05
CA VAL A 50 9.68 1.19 -6.48
C VAL A 50 10.61 1.74 -5.41
N ARG A 51 10.50 1.17 -4.22
CA ARG A 51 11.23 1.60 -3.03
C ARG A 51 11.57 0.40 -2.15
N ASN A 52 12.43 0.63 -1.18
CA ASN A 52 12.62 -0.32 -0.08
C ASN A 52 11.30 -0.51 0.68
N LEU A 53 11.17 -1.68 1.31
CA LEU A 53 10.09 -1.93 2.24
C LEU A 53 10.10 -0.90 3.38
N MET A 54 8.94 -0.60 3.93
CA MET A 54 8.82 0.23 5.11
C MET A 54 9.56 -0.43 6.29
N GLU A 55 10.17 0.41 7.13
CA GLU A 55 10.83 -0.05 8.34
C GLU A 55 9.78 -0.44 9.40
N SER A 56 10.13 -1.34 10.32
CA SER A 56 9.19 -1.81 11.36
C SER A 56 8.64 -0.67 12.23
N ASP A 57 9.47 0.30 12.60
CA ASP A 57 9.04 1.48 13.38
C ASP A 57 8.00 2.33 12.61
N GLU A 58 8.15 2.44 11.29
CA GLU A 58 7.19 3.13 10.42
C GLU A 58 5.89 2.33 10.31
N ALA A 59 5.98 1.01 10.15
CA ALA A 59 4.84 0.10 10.12
C ALA A 59 4.02 0.19 11.42
N ASP A 60 4.66 0.20 12.59
CA ASP A 60 4.00 0.37 13.89
C ASP A 60 3.27 1.72 14.01
N LEU A 61 3.87 2.80 13.52
CA LEU A 61 3.24 4.12 13.47
C LEU A 61 2.00 4.13 12.56
N ILE A 62 2.08 3.44 11.42
CA ILE A 62 0.95 3.30 10.49
C ILE A 62 -0.15 2.45 11.12
N MET A 63 0.18 1.32 11.73
CA MET A 63 -0.78 0.48 12.47
C MET A 63 -1.52 1.28 13.53
N LYS A 64 -0.78 2.07 14.33
CA LYS A 64 -1.39 2.96 15.31
C LYS A 64 -2.37 3.94 14.67
N LYS A 65 -2.00 4.58 13.56
CA LYS A 65 -2.88 5.51 12.83
C LYS A 65 -4.14 4.82 12.30
N LEU A 66 -4.03 3.61 11.76
CA LEU A 66 -5.15 2.84 11.21
C LEU A 66 -6.14 2.40 12.28
N PHE A 67 -5.66 2.01 13.46
CA PHE A 67 -6.49 1.53 14.58
C PHE A 67 -6.91 2.62 15.58
N THR A 68 -6.45 3.87 15.40
CA THR A 68 -6.95 5.03 16.14
C THR A 68 -7.48 6.12 15.18
N PRO A 69 -8.50 5.83 14.36
CA PRO A 69 -9.06 6.81 13.45
C PRO A 69 -9.73 7.95 14.23
N LYS A 70 -9.43 9.20 13.87
CA LYS A 70 -10.14 10.37 14.40
C LYS A 70 -11.46 10.53 13.64
N GLN A 71 -12.56 10.90 14.32
CA GLN A 71 -13.88 11.11 13.68
C GLN A 71 -13.87 12.06 12.47
N GLU A 72 -12.89 12.97 12.37
CA GLU A 72 -12.70 13.86 11.22
C GLU A 72 -12.13 13.16 9.97
N SER A 73 -11.91 11.84 10.01
CA SER A 73 -11.33 11.06 8.91
C SER A 73 -12.31 10.73 7.79
N SER A 74 -13.34 11.56 7.56
CA SER A 74 -14.08 11.46 6.32
C SER A 74 -13.12 11.76 5.17
N LEU A 75 -13.25 11.02 4.05
CA LEU A 75 -12.68 11.50 2.79
C LEU A 75 -13.11 12.96 2.65
N PRO A 76 -12.18 13.92 2.49
CA PRO A 76 -12.55 15.30 2.25
C PRO A 76 -13.65 15.30 1.18
N ALA A 77 -14.79 15.92 1.46
CA ALA A 77 -15.90 15.99 0.50
C ALA A 77 -15.46 16.59 -0.86
N SER A 78 -14.26 17.20 -0.91
CA SER A 78 -13.57 17.75 -2.05
C SER A 78 -12.67 16.79 -2.85
N LEU A 79 -12.35 15.59 -2.36
CA LEU A 79 -11.53 14.64 -3.12
C LEU A 79 -12.37 14.01 -4.23
N THR A 80 -12.10 14.44 -5.45
CA THR A 80 -12.64 13.79 -6.65
C THR A 80 -12.08 12.38 -6.78
N LEU A 81 -12.85 11.48 -7.41
CA LEU A 81 -12.37 10.14 -7.74
C LEU A 81 -11.02 10.18 -8.51
N MET A 82 -10.82 11.19 -9.36
CA MET A 82 -9.58 11.37 -10.10
C MET A 82 -8.39 11.63 -9.15
N GLN A 83 -8.58 12.45 -8.12
CA GLN A 83 -7.53 12.70 -7.12
C GLN A 83 -7.24 11.45 -6.28
N ILE A 84 -8.26 10.67 -5.93
CA ILE A 84 -8.09 9.38 -5.24
C ILE A 84 -7.27 8.41 -6.10
N GLN A 85 -7.63 8.26 -7.37
CA GLN A 85 -6.91 7.41 -8.31
C GLN A 85 -5.47 7.89 -8.51
N GLN A 86 -5.25 9.21 -8.59
CA GLN A 86 -3.90 9.78 -8.71
C GLN A 86 -3.06 9.49 -7.46
N SER A 87 -3.61 9.64 -6.25
CA SER A 87 -2.89 9.34 -5.01
C SER A 87 -2.51 7.87 -4.88
N ILE A 88 -3.29 6.95 -5.44
CA ILE A 88 -2.91 5.53 -5.52
C ILE A 88 -1.67 5.35 -6.42
N VAL A 89 -1.59 6.11 -7.52
CA VAL A 89 -0.50 6.05 -8.52
C VAL A 89 0.72 6.89 -8.15
N ASP A 90 0.59 7.88 -7.26
CA ASP A 90 1.71 8.72 -6.82
C ASP A 90 2.61 8.02 -5.78
N TYR A 91 2.13 6.89 -5.22
CA TYR A 91 2.90 5.97 -4.36
C TYR A 91 3.51 6.60 -3.11
N LYS A 92 2.97 7.73 -2.65
CA LYS A 92 3.39 8.41 -1.42
C LYS A 92 2.73 7.74 -0.22
N LEU A 93 3.52 7.03 0.58
CA LEU A 93 3.05 6.21 1.71
C LEU A 93 2.11 6.98 2.65
N GLU A 94 2.47 8.19 3.07
CA GLU A 94 1.63 9.00 3.96
C GLU A 94 0.25 9.31 3.35
N GLN A 95 0.21 9.68 2.06
CA GLN A 95 -1.04 9.94 1.36
C GLN A 95 -1.86 8.67 1.19
N GLN A 96 -1.20 7.55 0.92
CA GLN A 96 -1.86 6.27 0.78
C GLN A 96 -2.50 5.81 2.09
N VAL A 97 -1.82 5.98 3.23
CA VAL A 97 -2.37 5.68 4.56
C VAL A 97 -3.58 6.56 4.86
N GLN A 98 -3.49 7.87 4.61
CA GLN A 98 -4.63 8.77 4.79
C GLN A 98 -5.82 8.38 3.90
N LEU A 99 -5.55 7.99 2.66
CA LEU A 99 -6.59 7.56 1.72
C LEU A 99 -7.24 6.24 2.16
N LEU A 100 -6.47 5.27 2.67
CA LEU A 100 -6.99 4.03 3.22
C LEU A 100 -7.92 4.30 4.42
N ILE A 101 -7.48 5.12 5.38
CA ILE A 101 -8.30 5.53 6.54
C ILE A 101 -9.62 6.15 6.07
N GLY A 102 -9.56 7.08 5.12
CA GLY A 102 -10.74 7.78 4.60
C GLY A 102 -11.71 6.84 3.88
N LEU A 103 -11.21 5.92 3.06
CA LEU A 103 -12.04 4.94 2.35
C LEU A 103 -12.66 3.90 3.29
N LEU A 104 -11.93 3.45 4.32
CA LEU A 104 -12.46 2.55 5.35
C LEU A 104 -13.58 3.22 6.14
N TYR A 105 -13.38 4.46 6.57
CA TYR A 105 -14.41 5.25 7.26
C TYR A 105 -15.65 5.45 6.38
N TRP A 106 -15.45 5.86 5.12
CA TRP A 106 -16.53 6.08 4.17
C TRP A 106 -17.36 4.80 3.89
N LYS A 107 -16.70 3.64 3.80
CA LYS A 107 -17.38 2.36 3.56
C LYS A 107 -18.08 1.84 4.81
N TYR A 108 -17.38 1.78 5.94
CA TYR A 108 -17.83 1.04 7.13
C TYR A 108 -18.53 1.92 8.18
N ALA A 109 -18.05 3.14 8.42
CA ALA A 109 -18.67 4.06 9.38
C ALA A 109 -19.85 4.82 8.74
N GLU A 110 -19.68 5.34 7.51
CA GLU A 110 -20.76 6.08 6.81
C GLU A 110 -21.69 5.18 5.98
N GLY A 111 -21.36 3.90 5.79
CA GLY A 111 -22.19 2.92 5.08
C GLY A 111 -22.36 3.18 3.57
N LYS A 112 -21.43 3.90 2.93
CA LYS A 112 -21.53 4.28 1.51
C LYS A 112 -21.11 3.13 0.57
N LYS A 113 -21.75 3.03 -0.61
CA LYS A 113 -21.68 1.83 -1.49
C LYS A 113 -21.23 2.09 -2.94
N GLY A 114 -20.39 3.08 -3.18
CA GLY A 114 -19.92 3.40 -4.54
C GLY A 114 -18.86 2.42 -5.05
N ILE A 115 -19.16 1.73 -6.16
CA ILE A 115 -18.31 0.67 -6.75
C ILE A 115 -16.86 1.16 -6.98
N ARG A 116 -16.68 2.32 -7.61
CA ARG A 116 -15.34 2.85 -7.92
C ARG A 116 -14.50 3.16 -6.68
N TYR A 117 -15.14 3.58 -5.59
CA TYR A 117 -14.44 3.82 -4.31
C TYR A 117 -14.07 2.50 -3.63
N GLN A 118 -14.90 1.46 -3.78
CA GLN A 118 -14.57 0.11 -3.29
C GLN A 118 -13.41 -0.50 -4.07
N GLU A 119 -13.35 -0.31 -5.40
CA GLU A 119 -12.18 -0.72 -6.20
C GLU A 119 -10.91 -0.01 -5.75
N CYS A 120 -10.98 1.29 -5.47
CA CYS A 120 -9.87 2.06 -4.91
C CYS A 120 -9.44 1.53 -3.53
N LEU A 121 -10.41 1.23 -2.66
CA LEU A 121 -10.16 0.65 -1.34
C LEU A 121 -9.47 -0.70 -1.46
N SER A 122 -10.01 -1.63 -2.24
CA SER A 122 -9.40 -2.96 -2.43
C SER A 122 -7.97 -2.89 -2.96
N ARG A 123 -7.68 -1.93 -3.86
CA ARG A 123 -6.32 -1.75 -4.37
C ARG A 123 -5.37 -1.23 -3.29
N ILE A 124 -5.75 -0.19 -2.56
CA ILE A 124 -4.86 0.40 -1.56
C ILE A 124 -4.70 -0.47 -0.31
N GLU A 125 -5.78 -1.11 0.12
CA GLU A 125 -5.77 -2.12 1.18
C GLU A 125 -4.89 -3.31 0.78
N GLY A 126 -5.07 -3.83 -0.45
CA GLY A 126 -4.30 -4.95 -0.95
C GLY A 126 -2.79 -4.71 -0.89
N VAL A 127 -2.36 -3.51 -1.28
CA VAL A 127 -0.95 -3.13 -1.36
C VAL A 127 -0.37 -2.75 0.02
N LEU A 128 -1.03 -1.88 0.79
CA LEU A 128 -0.52 -1.45 2.09
C LEU A 128 -0.59 -2.57 3.14
N CYS A 129 -1.69 -3.33 3.18
CA CYS A 129 -1.85 -4.40 4.16
C CYS A 129 -0.92 -5.57 3.86
N GLU A 130 -0.58 -5.81 2.58
CA GLU A 130 0.44 -6.81 2.23
C GLU A 130 1.81 -6.43 2.80
N GLU A 131 2.23 -5.18 2.59
CA GLU A 131 3.52 -4.71 3.12
C GLU A 131 3.55 -4.69 4.65
N LEU A 132 2.51 -4.16 5.30
CA LEU A 132 2.39 -4.15 6.76
C LEU A 132 2.44 -5.57 7.35
N SER A 133 1.71 -6.51 6.72
CA SER A 133 1.66 -7.90 7.17
C SER A 133 3.01 -8.58 7.04
N PHE A 134 3.73 -8.29 5.96
CA PHE A 134 5.07 -8.84 5.77
C PHE A 134 6.08 -8.26 6.78
N VAL A 135 6.10 -6.93 6.95
CA VAL A 135 7.08 -6.25 7.81
C VAL A 135 6.86 -6.56 9.29
N LEU A 136 5.60 -6.78 9.71
CA LEU A 136 5.24 -7.05 11.10
C LEU A 136 5.00 -8.54 11.39
N ASP A 137 5.23 -9.43 10.42
CA ASP A 137 4.98 -10.87 10.53
C ASP A 137 3.55 -11.20 11.00
N LEU A 138 2.56 -10.57 10.35
CA LEU A 138 1.14 -10.72 10.63
C LEU A 138 0.41 -11.43 9.48
N SER A 139 -0.75 -12.02 9.78
CA SER A 139 -1.67 -12.47 8.74
C SER A 139 -2.37 -11.26 8.11
N LYS A 140 -2.27 -11.15 6.77
CA LYS A 140 -2.98 -10.11 6.00
C LYS A 140 -4.49 -10.21 6.15
N ASP A 141 -5.04 -11.41 6.09
CA ASP A 141 -6.48 -11.62 6.20
C ASP A 141 -6.99 -11.17 7.58
N LEU A 142 -6.26 -11.52 8.65
CA LEU A 142 -6.59 -11.08 10.00
C LEU A 142 -6.42 -9.56 10.18
N LEU A 143 -5.40 -8.96 9.55
CA LEU A 143 -5.20 -7.51 9.57
C LEU A 143 -6.40 -6.80 8.94
N VAL A 144 -6.81 -7.24 7.75
CA VAL A 144 -7.96 -6.68 7.04
C VAL A 144 -9.23 -6.84 7.85
N GLU A 145 -9.52 -8.05 8.37
CA GLU A 145 -10.71 -8.31 9.21
C GLU A 145 -10.77 -7.36 10.41
N ARG A 146 -9.65 -7.23 11.15
CA ARG A 146 -9.57 -6.33 12.30
C ARG A 146 -9.77 -4.86 11.92
N LEU A 147 -9.26 -4.43 10.76
CA LEU A 147 -9.51 -3.09 10.25
C LEU A 147 -11.00 -2.91 9.99
N GLU A 148 -11.66 -3.82 9.27
CA GLU A 148 -13.10 -3.72 9.01
C GLU A 148 -13.91 -3.58 10.30
N ASP A 149 -13.65 -4.43 11.28
CA ASP A 149 -14.34 -4.41 12.59
C ASP A 149 -14.11 -3.09 13.33
N CYS A 150 -12.88 -2.56 13.29
CA CYS A 150 -12.54 -1.28 13.90
C CYS A 150 -13.42 -0.16 13.34
N TYR A 151 -13.53 -0.04 12.01
CA TYR A 151 -14.31 1.03 11.39
C TYR A 151 -15.82 0.78 11.42
N ARG A 152 -16.28 -0.47 11.43
CA ARG A 152 -17.72 -0.80 11.64
C ARG A 152 -18.19 -0.42 13.03
N SER A 153 -17.32 -0.51 14.04
CA SER A 153 -17.66 -0.12 15.42
C SER A 153 -17.87 1.39 15.61
N MET A 154 -17.50 2.19 14.61
CA MET A 154 -17.67 3.66 14.59
C MET A 154 -18.99 4.13 13.97
N ALA A 155 -19.75 3.24 13.32
CA ALA A 155 -21.06 3.53 12.73
C ALA A 155 -22.14 3.72 13.81
#